data_AF-A0A7D4XUP0-F1
#
_entry.id   AF-A0A7D4XUP0-F1
#
_cell.length_a   1.000
_cell.length_b   1.000
_cell.length_c   1.000
_cell.angle_alpha   90.00
_cell.angle_beta   90.00
_cell.angle_gamma   90.00
#
_symmetry.space_group_name_H-M   'P 1'
#
loop_
_entity.id
_entity.type
_entity.pdbx_description
1 polymer ?
#
loop_
_entity_poly.entity_id
_entity_poly.type
_entity_poly.pdbx_seq_one_letter_code
_entity_poly.pdbx_strand_id
1 'polypeptide(L)'
;MSSIKPWPRLRRGLEYDYRILKVRQDMVADPRTGHEHPRVIIDSADWVNVIAVTKDDQLVLIRQFRFGTRETTLEVPGGLVEPGE
;
A
#
# COMPACT_ATOMS: atom_id res chain seq x y z
N MET A 1 -8.08 2.17 28.11
CA MET A 1 -7.52 1.45 26.94
C MET A 1 -6.01 1.56 26.99
N SER A 2 -5.27 0.44 26.95
CA SER A 2 -3.80 0.48 26.93
C SER A 2 -3.33 1.14 25.64
N SER A 3 -2.51 2.20 25.73
CA SER A 3 -1.93 2.86 24.56
C SER A 3 -0.99 1.89 23.82
N ILE A 4 -1.17 1.75 22.51
CA ILE A 4 -0.27 0.96 21.67
C ILE A 4 1.09 1.66 21.64
N LYS A 5 2.15 0.96 22.07
CA LYS A 5 3.52 1.49 22.01
C LYS A 5 4.01 1.52 20.54
N PRO A 6 4.67 2.60 20.09
CA PRO A 6 5.17 2.68 18.72
C PRO A 6 6.34 1.70 18.51
N TRP A 7 6.54 1.24 17.28
CA TRP A 7 7.73 0.48 16.88
C TRP A 7 8.81 1.47 16.40
N PRO A 8 9.85 1.77 17.19
CA PRO A 8 10.85 2.75 16.81
C PRO A 8 11.70 2.22 15.65
N ARG A 9 11.86 3.03 14.60
CA ARG A 9 12.84 2.74 13.54
C ARG A 9 14.23 3.05 14.07
N LEU A 10 15.08 2.05 14.09
CA LEU A 10 16.47 2.15 14.52
C LEU A 10 17.38 2.55 13.36
N ARG A 11 17.20 1.91 12.19
CA ARG A 11 18.01 2.16 10.99
C ARG A 11 17.13 2.09 9.75
N ARG A 12 17.34 3.04 8.84
CA ARG A 12 16.74 3.03 7.50
C ARG A 12 17.60 2.14 6.60
N GLY A 13 17.00 1.17 5.91
CA GLY A 13 17.75 0.29 5.00
C GLY A 13 17.86 0.81 3.57
N LEU A 14 18.44 -0.01 2.72
CA LEU A 14 18.50 0.24 1.27
C LEU A 14 17.10 0.28 0.68
N GLU A 15 16.90 1.24 -0.21
CA GLU A 15 15.64 1.49 -0.90
C GLU A 15 15.81 1.21 -2.38
N TYR A 16 14.85 0.49 -2.96
CA TYR A 16 14.76 0.22 -4.39
C TYR A 16 13.56 0.96 -4.95
N ASP A 17 13.80 1.77 -5.97
CA ASP A 17 12.78 2.57 -6.63
C ASP A 17 12.31 1.90 -7.93
N TYR A 18 11.03 1.50 -7.97
CA TYR A 18 10.38 0.90 -9.12
C TYR A 18 9.41 1.86 -9.83
N ARG A 19 9.57 3.18 -9.60
CA ARG A 19 8.77 4.30 -10.11
C ARG A 19 7.36 4.39 -9.55
N ILE A 20 6.59 3.30 -9.59
CA ILE A 20 5.22 3.25 -9.05
C ILE A 20 5.19 3.02 -7.54
N LEU A 21 6.24 2.39 -7.01
CA LEU A 21 6.43 2.15 -5.59
C LEU A 21 7.93 2.04 -5.29
N LYS A 22 8.27 2.30 -4.04
CA LYS A 22 9.60 2.08 -3.47
C LYS A 22 9.51 0.96 -2.44
N VAL A 23 10.50 0.09 -2.40
CA VAL A 23 10.60 -0.98 -1.41
C VAL A 23 11.86 -0.78 -0.58
N ARG A 24 11.72 -0.85 0.73
CA ARG A 24 12.82 -0.67 1.68
C ARG A 24 12.72 -1.67 2.82
N GLN A 25 13.85 -2.07 3.39
CA GLN A 25 13.87 -2.88 4.62
C GLN A 25 14.46 -2.09 5.79
N ASP A 26 13.62 -1.63 6.72
CA ASP A 26 14.07 -0.92 7.92
C ASP A 26 14.33 -1.87 9.08
N MET A 27 15.27 -1.52 9.96
CA MET A 27 15.42 -2.19 11.26
C MET A 27 14.61 -1.44 12.31
N VAL A 28 13.74 -2.16 13.01
CA VAL A 28 12.86 -1.63 14.06
C VAL A 28 13.09 -2.36 15.38
N ALA A 29 12.81 -1.70 16.51
CA ALA A 29 12.78 -2.35 17.82
C ALA A 29 11.36 -2.82 18.17
N ASP A 30 11.22 -4.05 18.69
CA ASP A 30 9.98 -4.49 19.34
C ASP A 30 9.77 -3.67 20.63
N PRO A 31 8.66 -2.92 20.76
CA PRO A 31 8.45 -2.06 21.92
C PRO A 31 8.19 -2.80 23.25
N ARG A 32 8.10 -4.14 23.21
CA ARG A 32 7.89 -5.00 24.38
C ARG A 32 9.20 -5.61 24.88
N THR A 33 10.08 -6.00 23.96
CA THR A 33 11.31 -6.75 24.28
C THR A 33 12.59 -5.98 23.98
N GLY A 34 12.52 -4.93 23.17
CA GLY A 34 13.68 -4.21 22.65
C GLY A 34 14.45 -4.95 21.55
N HIS A 35 14.01 -6.15 21.15
CA HIS A 35 14.68 -6.92 20.11
C HIS A 35 14.58 -6.22 18.75
N GLU A 36 15.66 -6.25 17.99
CA GLU A 36 15.70 -5.68 16.66
C GLU A 36 15.13 -6.65 15.63
N HIS A 37 14.29 -6.15 14.72
CA HIS A 37 13.73 -6.92 13.62
C HIS A 37 13.77 -6.17 12.29
N PRO A 38 14.02 -6.86 11.16
CA PRO A 38 13.81 -6.28 9.84
C PRO A 38 12.32 -6.19 9.52
N ARG A 39 11.91 -5.09 8.87
CA ARG A 39 10.56 -4.90 8.33
C ARG A 39 10.65 -4.35 6.91
N VAL A 40 9.97 -5.03 5.98
CA VAL A 40 9.80 -4.54 4.61
C VAL A 40 8.71 -3.48 4.62
N ILE A 41 9.03 -2.32 4.07
CA ILE A 41 8.16 -1.18 3.88
C ILE A 41 7.96 -0.99 2.38
N ILE A 42 6.71 -0.99 1.95
CA ILE A 42 6.30 -0.54 0.62
C ILE A 42 5.83 0.90 0.79
N ASP A 43 6.48 1.81 0.08
CA ASP A 43 6.16 3.23 0.03
C ASP A 43 5.62 3.53 -1.36
N SER A 44 4.35 3.90 -1.44
CA SER A 44 3.64 4.22 -2.68
C SER A 44 2.81 5.48 -2.46
N ALA A 45 2.52 6.20 -3.55
CA ALA A 45 1.53 7.28 -3.48
C ALA A 45 0.15 6.73 -3.06
N ASP A 46 -0.73 7.63 -2.63
CA ASP A 46 -2.09 7.30 -2.25
C ASP A 46 -2.87 6.75 -3.45
N TRP A 47 -3.90 5.94 -3.18
CA TRP A 47 -4.74 5.33 -4.20
C TRP A 47 -6.20 5.62 -3.91
N VAL A 48 -6.98 5.80 -4.97
CA VAL A 48 -8.43 5.97 -4.89
C VAL A 48 -9.11 4.86 -5.68
N ASN A 49 -10.22 4.37 -5.13
CA ASN A 49 -11.17 3.50 -5.81
C ASN A 49 -12.52 4.20 -5.90
N VAL A 50 -13.21 4.05 -7.02
CA VAL A 50 -14.47 4.72 -7.30
C VAL A 50 -15.61 3.71 -7.32
N ILE A 51 -16.59 3.90 -6.45
CA ILE A 51 -17.84 3.13 -6.47
C ILE A 51 -18.89 3.95 -7.24
N ALA A 52 -18.95 3.75 -8.56
CA ALA A 52 -19.91 4.46 -9.41
C ALA A 52 -21.23 3.68 -9.51
N VAL A 53 -22.32 4.29 -9.04
CA VAL A 53 -23.68 3.75 -9.06
C VAL A 53 -24.49 4.46 -10.16
N THR A 54 -25.12 3.70 -11.05
CA THR A 54 -26.00 4.24 -12.09
C THR A 54 -27.38 4.59 -11.54
N LYS A 55 -28.21 5.27 -12.33
CA LYS A 55 -29.61 5.57 -11.96
C LYS A 55 -30.49 4.31 -11.80
N ASP A 56 -30.03 3.19 -12.36
CA ASP A 56 -30.72 1.89 -12.31
C ASP A 56 -30.12 0.98 -11.23
N ASP A 57 -29.43 1.55 -10.23
CA ASP A 57 -28.77 0.84 -9.12
C ASP A 57 -27.74 -0.23 -9.56
N GLN A 58 -27.04 0.02 -10.68
CA GLN A 58 -25.96 -0.85 -11.16
C GLN A 58 -24.58 -0.27 -10.86
N LEU A 59 -23.57 -1.14 -10.73
CA LEU A 59 -22.17 -0.73 -10.54
C LEU A 59 -21.42 -0.68 -11.87
N VAL A 60 -20.65 0.39 -12.08
CA VAL A 60 -19.68 0.45 -13.17
C VAL A 60 -18.40 -0.27 -12.75
N LEU A 61 -18.03 -1.28 -13.53
CA LEU A 61 -16.85 -2.11 -13.30
C LEU A 61 -15.96 -2.15 -14.56
N ILE A 62 -14.70 -2.50 -14.38
CA ILE A 62 -13.72 -2.71 -15.45
C ILE A 62 -13.14 -4.12 -15.39
N ARG A 63 -12.65 -4.61 -16.54
CA ARG A 63 -11.80 -5.80 -16.60
C ARG A 63 -10.35 -5.38 -16.81
N GLN A 64 -9.48 -5.69 -15.87
CA GLN A 64 -8.08 -5.28 -15.91
C GLN A 64 -7.17 -6.50 -15.77
N PHE A 65 -6.11 -6.57 -16.57
CA PHE A 65 -5.08 -7.59 -16.40
C PHE A 65 -4.12 -7.19 -15.27
N ARG A 66 -3.95 -8.06 -14.26
CA ARG A 66 -3.07 -7.83 -13.11
C ARG A 66 -1.80 -8.68 -13.24
N PHE A 67 -0.65 -8.03 -13.46
CA PHE A 67 0.63 -8.72 -13.64
C PHE A 67 1.06 -9.60 -12.45
N GLY A 68 0.71 -9.21 -11.21
CA GLY A 68 1.08 -9.95 -10.01
C GLY A 68 0.42 -11.33 -9.90
N THR A 69 -0.85 -11.44 -10.32
CA THR A 69 -1.60 -12.70 -10.35
C THR A 69 -1.60 -13.36 -11.73
N ARG A 70 -1.23 -12.61 -12.78
CA ARG A 70 -1.25 -13.01 -14.20
C ARG A 70 -2.65 -13.34 -14.72
N GLU A 71 -3.64 -12.60 -14.25
CA GLU A 71 -5.05 -12.85 -14.56
C GLU A 71 -5.79 -11.56 -14.88
N THR A 72 -6.86 -11.68 -15.67
CA THR A 72 -7.84 -10.60 -15.86
C THR A 72 -8.87 -10.64 -14.73
N THR A 73 -8.93 -9.58 -13.95
CA THR A 73 -9.82 -9.41 -12.80
C THR A 73 -10.99 -8.49 -13.17
N LEU A 74 -12.13 -8.67 -12.48
CA LEU A 74 -13.25 -7.72 -12.52
C LEU A 74 -13.15 -6.81 -11.30
N GLU A 75 -13.04 -5.51 -11.52
CA GLU A 75 -12.68 -4.53 -10.47
C GLU A 75 -13.49 -3.24 -10.60
N VAL A 76 -13.51 -2.46 -9.51
CA VAL A 76 -13.95 -1.06 -9.56
C VAL A 76 -12.88 -0.19 -10.23
N PRO A 77 -13.25 0.88 -10.93
CA PRO A 77 -12.27 1.84 -11.42
C PRO A 77 -11.46 2.42 -10.26
N GLY A 78 -10.16 2.60 -10.46
CA GLY A 78 -9.27 3.17 -9.46
C GLY A 78 -7.93 3.58 -10.08
N GLY A 79 -7.14 4.33 -9.31
CA GLY A 79 -5.88 4.89 -9.79
C GLY A 79 -5.02 5.44 -8.66
N LEU A 80 -3.78 5.75 -9.02
CA LEU A 80 -2.83 6.48 -8.18
C LEU A 80 -3.26 7.95 -8.10
N VAL A 81 -3.09 8.56 -6.94
CA VAL A 81 -3.22 10.01 -6.78
C VAL A 81 -1.90 10.66 -7.21
N GLU A 82 -1.97 11.59 -8.15
CA GLU A 82 -0.78 12.30 -8.61
C GLU A 82 -0.35 13.41 -7.62
N PRO A 83 0.94 13.75 -7.54
CA PRO A 83 1.40 14.80 -6.64
C PRO A 83 0.71 16.15 -6.92
N GLY A 84 -0.09 16.62 -5.97
CA GLY A 84 -0.75 17.93 -6.03
C GLY A 84 -2.23 17.90 -6.45
N GLU A 85 -2.82 16.73 -6.69
CA GLU A 85 -4.27 16.52 -6.70
C GLU A 85 -4.87 16.56 -5.28
#